data_AF-A0A084VMA3-F1
#
_entry.id   AF-A0A084VMA3-F1
#
_cell.length_a   1.000
_cell.length_b   1.000
_cell.length_c   1.000
_cell.angle_alpha   90.00
_cell.angle_beta   90.00
_cell.angle_gamma   90.00
#
_symmetry.space_group_name_H-M   'P 1'
#
loop_
_entity.id
_entity.type
_entity.pdbx_description
1 polymer ?
#
loop_
_entity_poly.entity_id
_entity_poly.type
_entity_poly.pdbx_seq_one_letter_code
_entity_poly.pdbx_strand_id
1 'polypeptide(L)'
;MVITVSSLIERKLYAPVWKVSDNRTNMTVERVDTFYDLDTIYSTIERMLILIRQLSGVSRFGENGRSLSFELQWMNAIDERKYQIEELRSAVQYLFGQFRKIYLVNKDLYAQLNKRGGRVFELEKTIEAQGDSKCLYFLADAIKYEPALLAMQRVLDRTMREIRIFRTQRNQHKLELCIGHIRSENYDKVYDEYCSSESGLQQLPRIIEAVFERDMKNLMKILLFLSGYRKLNKANSAETFVSGCEFLVQHLRECGDLADHPQCLLIYGFVVDALQERPELSVASLLEDVFRHRLETVRTSLVGSVQRTVRLIQTDPSATASLGRLAHHLADEILIELLKRAYDGDVRNLSNILRFVAHLSRIDHDIVAYRVLYAQMEHYDHLDRPEVFMLAYRIKQTMQAPTFPTASLRGDLERLKASLPPIVVSIMWKTVTIARHESRILLKFSAVGRDVGFSRYTADKNRVELEPLEDGACFRIRGHAINGYLGEGGTGAPIVAPKADSLSNAKFRWRLVPVQGFEYFRVQNAASGAILYSRVPSDETSYDFYNSQEVLQLTGNERILTAQNSYWKITEYPRRSGSGSSGGSGAGDSECCIL
;
A
#
# COMPACT_ATOMS: atom_id res chain seq x y z
N MET A 1 -26.12 27.04 20.64
CA MET A 1 -26.85 26.77 21.91
C MET A 1 -26.81 25.29 22.34
N VAL A 2 -26.41 24.35 21.47
CA VAL A 2 -26.27 22.90 21.77
C VAL A 2 -24.94 22.56 22.48
N ILE A 3 -23.93 23.43 22.38
CA ILE A 3 -22.55 23.19 22.85
C ILE A 3 -22.40 23.30 24.39
N THR A 4 -23.26 24.08 25.06
CA THR A 4 -23.15 24.32 26.52
C THR A 4 -23.80 23.25 27.40
N VAL A 5 -24.71 22.43 26.86
CA VAL A 5 -25.28 21.28 27.58
C VAL A 5 -24.34 20.06 27.53
N SER A 6 -23.50 19.98 26.49
CA SER A 6 -22.58 18.86 26.21
C SER A 6 -21.49 18.70 27.29
N SER A 7 -20.88 19.79 27.74
CA SER A 7 -19.77 19.73 28.72
C SER A 7 -20.23 19.49 30.17
N LEU A 8 -21.51 19.78 30.47
CA LEU A 8 -22.09 19.67 31.80
C LEU A 8 -22.57 18.25 32.14
N ILE A 9 -22.89 17.46 31.11
CA ILE A 9 -23.22 16.02 31.23
C ILE A 9 -21.93 15.18 31.28
N GLU A 10 -20.90 15.54 30.51
CA GLU A 10 -19.60 14.85 30.48
C GLU A 10 -18.87 14.84 31.84
N ARG A 11 -18.79 15.99 32.52
CA ARG A 11 -18.05 16.09 33.80
C ARG A 11 -18.78 15.47 35.00
N LYS A 12 -20.09 15.27 34.89
CA LYS A 12 -20.91 14.86 36.03
C LYS A 12 -21.17 13.36 36.10
N LEU A 13 -21.04 12.60 35.00
CA LEU A 13 -21.41 11.18 34.97
C LEU A 13 -20.25 10.19 34.79
N TYR A 14 -19.06 10.64 34.36
CA TYR A 14 -18.02 9.73 33.88
C TYR A 14 -16.61 10.14 34.37
N ALA A 15 -16.23 9.63 35.54
CA ALA A 15 -14.82 9.49 35.93
C ALA A 15 -14.51 7.97 35.95
N PRO A 16 -13.53 7.48 35.18
CA PRO A 16 -13.24 6.05 35.10
C PRO A 16 -12.54 5.54 36.37
N VAL A 17 -12.98 4.39 36.88
CA VAL A 17 -12.26 3.59 37.89
C VAL A 17 -12.13 2.17 37.34
N TRP A 18 -10.90 1.67 37.25
CA TRP A 18 -10.60 0.34 36.76
C TRP A 18 -10.73 -0.66 37.90
N LYS A 19 -11.49 -1.75 37.70
CA LYS A 19 -11.50 -2.90 38.61
C LYS A 19 -11.25 -4.16 37.80
N VAL A 20 -10.18 -4.87 38.16
CA VAL A 20 -9.86 -6.18 37.60
C VAL A 20 -10.58 -7.22 38.45
N SER A 21 -11.43 -8.04 37.85
CA SER A 21 -12.03 -9.20 38.52
C SER A 21 -11.60 -10.48 37.81
N ASP A 22 -10.99 -11.37 38.59
CA ASP A 22 -10.41 -12.61 38.14
C ASP A 22 -11.46 -13.73 38.25
N ASN A 23 -12.18 -14.01 37.17
CA ASN A 23 -12.99 -15.21 37.04
C ASN A 23 -12.41 -16.08 35.94
N ARG A 24 -11.87 -17.23 36.34
CA ARG A 24 -11.24 -18.22 35.47
C ARG A 24 -12.18 -18.57 34.33
N THR A 25 -11.68 -18.36 33.10
CA THR A 25 -12.19 -18.75 31.77
C THR A 25 -12.82 -17.68 30.88
N ASN A 26 -13.00 -16.42 31.31
CA ASN A 26 -13.26 -15.29 30.39
C ASN A 26 -12.82 -13.96 31.01
N MET A 27 -11.73 -13.36 30.52
CA MET A 27 -11.41 -11.96 30.84
C MET A 27 -12.31 -11.04 30.03
N THR A 28 -13.47 -10.71 30.57
CA THR A 28 -14.27 -9.58 30.08
C THR A 28 -13.83 -8.34 30.83
N VAL A 29 -13.18 -7.39 30.14
CA VAL A 29 -13.04 -6.02 30.64
C VAL A 29 -14.41 -5.37 30.54
N GLU A 30 -15.27 -5.62 31.52
CA GLU A 30 -16.53 -4.90 31.63
C GLU A 30 -16.22 -3.47 32.09
N ARG A 31 -16.41 -2.54 31.17
CA ARG A 31 -16.46 -1.12 31.49
C ARG A 31 -17.70 -0.91 32.34
N VAL A 32 -17.52 -0.74 33.66
CA VAL A 32 -18.58 -0.29 34.55
C VAL A 32 -18.85 1.17 34.21
N ASP A 33 -19.68 1.38 33.20
CA ASP A 33 -20.20 2.69 32.84
C ASP A 33 -21.10 3.15 33.99
N THR A 34 -20.66 4.19 34.69
CA THR A 34 -21.31 4.95 35.78
C THR A 34 -20.98 4.52 37.23
N PHE A 35 -20.90 5.51 38.12
CA PHE A 35 -20.75 5.36 39.58
C PHE A 35 -21.92 4.59 40.26
N TYR A 36 -22.99 4.29 39.52
CA TYR A 36 -24.19 3.58 39.96
C TYR A 36 -24.82 2.79 38.81
N ASP A 37 -25.03 1.49 38.97
CA ASP A 37 -25.55 0.64 37.90
C ASP A 37 -27.07 0.81 37.72
N LEU A 38 -27.47 1.46 36.62
CA LEU A 38 -28.89 1.68 36.27
C LEU A 38 -29.66 0.38 36.02
N ASP A 39 -29.02 -0.65 35.47
CA ASP A 39 -29.68 -1.93 35.18
C ASP A 39 -29.93 -2.70 36.49
N THR A 40 -28.98 -2.67 37.42
CA THR A 40 -29.18 -3.27 38.75
C THR A 40 -30.19 -2.48 39.60
N ILE A 41 -30.24 -1.15 39.50
CA ILE A 41 -31.29 -0.34 40.14
C ILE A 41 -32.67 -0.69 39.56
N TYR A 42 -32.75 -0.84 38.23
CA TYR A 42 -33.99 -1.20 37.54
C TYR A 42 -34.50 -2.58 37.96
N SER A 43 -33.64 -3.60 37.93
CA SER A 43 -33.98 -4.97 38.35
C SER A 43 -34.36 -5.04 39.83
N THR A 44 -33.73 -4.22 40.69
CA THR A 44 -34.11 -4.11 42.11
C THR A 44 -35.53 -3.55 42.26
N ILE A 45 -35.91 -2.54 41.47
CA ILE A 45 -37.27 -1.99 41.49
C ILE A 45 -38.29 -3.01 40.98
N GLU A 46 -37.98 -3.76 39.92
CA GLU A 46 -38.83 -4.86 39.45
C GLU A 46 -39.01 -5.93 40.52
N ARG A 47 -37.92 -6.32 41.20
CA ARG A 47 -37.96 -7.27 42.30
C ARG A 47 -38.85 -6.78 43.44
N MET A 48 -38.74 -5.50 43.81
CA MET A 48 -39.61 -4.90 44.83
C MET A 48 -41.08 -4.87 44.42
N LEU A 49 -41.38 -4.59 43.14
CA LEU A 49 -42.75 -4.65 42.63
C LEU A 49 -43.33 -6.07 42.68
N ILE A 50 -42.53 -7.09 42.36
CA ILE A 50 -42.92 -8.50 42.49
C ILE A 50 -43.18 -8.83 43.95
N LEU A 51 -42.27 -8.47 44.86
CA LEU A 51 -42.42 -8.70 46.30
C LEU A 51 -43.69 -8.04 46.84
N ILE A 52 -43.94 -6.76 46.53
CA ILE A 52 -45.15 -6.05 46.98
C ILE A 52 -46.44 -6.68 46.44
N ARG A 53 -46.44 -7.21 45.20
CA ARG A 53 -47.59 -7.90 44.62
C ARG A 53 -47.83 -9.29 45.21
N GLN A 54 -46.75 -10.03 45.49
CA GLN A 54 -46.83 -11.32 46.20
C GLN A 54 -47.36 -11.12 47.62
N LEU A 55 -46.93 -10.06 48.28
CA LEU A 55 -47.38 -9.64 49.61
C LEU A 55 -48.85 -9.15 49.60
N SER A 56 -49.33 -8.53 48.50
CA SER A 56 -50.70 -8.01 48.38
C SER A 56 -51.76 -9.07 48.09
N GLY A 57 -51.44 -10.07 47.26
CA GLY A 57 -52.36 -11.15 46.87
C GLY A 57 -52.87 -12.00 48.04
N VAL A 58 -52.22 -11.91 49.19
CA VAL A 58 -52.49 -12.73 50.37
C VAL A 58 -53.35 -12.02 51.43
N SER A 59 -53.56 -10.69 51.31
CA SER A 59 -54.48 -9.92 52.16
C SER A 59 -55.94 -10.42 52.09
N ARG A 60 -56.29 -11.15 51.02
CA ARG A 60 -57.62 -11.75 50.81
C ARG A 60 -57.84 -13.10 51.50
N PHE A 61 -56.82 -13.70 52.11
CA PHE A 61 -56.96 -14.95 52.88
C PHE A 61 -57.46 -14.73 54.32
N GLY A 62 -57.54 -13.48 54.77
CA GLY A 62 -58.00 -13.15 56.13
C GLY A 62 -59.52 -13.18 56.34
N GLU A 63 -60.32 -13.32 55.28
CA GLU A 63 -61.78 -13.15 55.39
C GLU A 63 -62.57 -14.46 55.56
N ASN A 64 -62.01 -15.64 55.26
CA ASN A 64 -62.75 -16.91 55.30
C ASN A 64 -62.07 -17.92 56.26
N GLY A 65 -62.75 -18.22 57.37
CA GLY A 65 -62.15 -18.78 58.57
C GLY A 65 -61.97 -20.31 58.72
N ARG A 66 -61.18 -20.62 59.75
CA ARG A 66 -61.14 -21.79 60.69
C ARG A 66 -60.96 -23.21 60.13
N SER A 67 -59.73 -23.71 60.21
CA SER A 67 -59.38 -25.12 60.53
C SER A 67 -57.95 -25.19 61.11
N LEU A 68 -57.57 -26.27 61.81
CA LEU A 68 -56.21 -26.43 62.40
C LEU A 68 -55.08 -26.49 61.34
N SER A 69 -55.42 -26.79 60.07
CA SER A 69 -54.48 -26.68 58.94
C SER A 69 -54.19 -25.23 58.57
N PHE A 70 -55.04 -24.30 58.98
CA PHE A 70 -54.85 -22.86 58.82
C PHE A 70 -53.67 -22.39 59.65
N GLU A 71 -53.52 -22.77 60.92
CA GLU A 71 -52.42 -22.29 61.79
C GLU A 71 -51.03 -22.68 61.28
N LEU A 72 -50.85 -23.90 60.77
CA LEU A 72 -49.60 -24.35 60.14
C LEU A 72 -49.34 -23.69 58.78
N GLN A 73 -50.38 -23.49 57.96
CA GLN A 73 -50.30 -22.68 56.75
C GLN A 73 -50.06 -21.19 57.07
N TRP A 74 -50.53 -20.72 58.23
CA TRP A 74 -50.36 -19.36 58.72
C TRP A 74 -48.93 -19.15 59.21
N MET A 75 -48.36 -20.10 59.95
CA MET A 75 -46.97 -20.08 60.41
C MET A 75 -45.98 -20.21 59.26
N ASN A 76 -46.18 -21.16 58.34
CA ASN A 76 -45.34 -21.28 57.13
C ASN A 76 -45.44 -20.02 56.25
N ALA A 77 -46.64 -19.45 56.11
CA ALA A 77 -46.80 -18.20 55.41
C ALA A 77 -46.21 -17.01 56.19
N ILE A 78 -46.17 -17.02 57.53
CA ILE A 78 -45.48 -16.00 58.34
C ILE A 78 -43.97 -16.07 58.13
N ASP A 79 -43.37 -17.27 58.10
CA ASP A 79 -41.93 -17.45 57.88
C ASP A 79 -41.51 -17.09 56.44
N GLU A 80 -42.27 -17.53 55.42
CA GLU A 80 -42.05 -17.10 54.02
C GLU A 80 -42.23 -15.57 53.86
N ARG A 81 -43.19 -14.97 54.57
CA ARG A 81 -43.41 -13.51 54.56
C ARG A 81 -42.32 -12.75 55.30
N LYS A 82 -41.73 -13.32 56.36
CA LYS A 82 -40.59 -12.71 57.07
C LYS A 82 -39.39 -12.60 56.14
N TYR A 83 -39.13 -13.64 55.35
CA TYR A 83 -38.09 -13.61 54.33
C TYR A 83 -38.37 -12.55 53.25
N GLN A 84 -39.60 -12.47 52.72
CA GLN A 84 -39.98 -11.47 51.71
C GLN A 84 -39.91 -10.03 52.21
N ILE A 85 -40.25 -9.78 53.48
CA ILE A 85 -40.15 -8.47 54.12
C ILE A 85 -38.68 -8.08 54.33
N GLU A 86 -37.83 -9.03 54.73
CA GLU A 86 -36.39 -8.78 54.88
C GLU A 86 -35.71 -8.55 53.52
N GLU A 87 -36.11 -9.28 52.48
CA GLU A 87 -35.66 -9.06 51.10
C GLU A 87 -36.11 -7.68 50.59
N LEU A 88 -37.35 -7.27 50.88
CA LEU A 88 -37.87 -5.93 50.56
C LEU A 88 -37.09 -4.84 51.31
N ARG A 89 -36.75 -5.05 52.59
CA ARG A 89 -35.92 -4.14 53.40
C ARG A 89 -34.53 -3.98 52.78
N SER A 90 -33.89 -5.08 52.42
CA SER A 90 -32.57 -5.08 51.76
C SER A 90 -32.61 -4.32 50.43
N ALA A 91 -33.66 -4.51 49.63
CA ALA A 91 -33.86 -3.80 48.37
C ALA A 91 -34.05 -2.28 48.56
N VAL A 92 -34.81 -1.84 49.58
CA VAL A 92 -34.95 -0.42 49.93
C VAL A 92 -33.61 0.19 50.35
N GLN A 93 -32.85 -0.51 51.20
CA GLN A 93 -31.53 -0.05 51.65
C GLN A 93 -30.54 0.06 50.49
N TYR A 94 -30.57 -0.91 49.58
CA TYR A 94 -29.78 -0.85 48.34
C TYR A 94 -30.16 0.37 47.50
N LEU A 95 -31.45 0.59 47.23
CA LEU A 95 -31.92 1.76 46.48
C LEU A 95 -31.52 3.07 47.14
N PHE A 96 -31.60 3.16 48.47
CA PHE A 96 -31.20 4.35 49.21
C PHE A 96 -29.70 4.62 49.07
N GLY A 97 -28.87 3.57 49.14
CA GLY A 97 -27.43 3.64 48.88
C GLY A 97 -27.12 4.10 47.46
N GLN A 98 -27.83 3.60 46.45
CA GLN A 98 -27.66 4.04 45.06
C GLN A 98 -28.15 5.48 44.84
N PHE A 99 -29.27 5.89 45.45
CA PHE A 99 -29.78 7.27 45.33
C PHE A 99 -28.82 8.31 45.88
N ARG A 100 -28.11 7.99 46.97
CA ARG A 100 -27.03 8.86 47.49
C ARG A 100 -25.92 9.02 46.46
N LYS A 101 -25.53 7.95 45.76
CA LYS A 101 -24.54 8.01 44.67
C LYS A 101 -25.07 8.84 43.49
N ILE A 102 -26.32 8.63 43.09
CA ILE A 102 -26.97 9.42 42.03
C ILE A 102 -27.01 10.91 42.41
N TYR A 103 -27.34 11.26 43.65
CA TYR A 103 -27.37 12.67 44.09
C TYR A 103 -26.02 13.39 43.92
N LEU A 104 -24.92 12.69 44.19
CA LEU A 104 -23.57 13.25 44.08
C LEU A 104 -23.15 13.49 42.62
N VAL A 105 -23.67 12.69 41.70
CA VAL A 105 -23.21 12.58 40.31
C VAL A 105 -24.21 13.26 39.35
N ASN A 106 -25.50 12.96 39.47
CA ASN A 106 -26.58 13.48 38.64
C ASN A 106 -27.77 14.00 39.46
N LYS A 107 -27.68 15.27 39.88
CA LYS A 107 -28.70 15.96 40.70
C LYS A 107 -30.09 16.01 40.05
N ASP A 108 -30.16 16.10 38.73
CA ASP A 108 -31.43 16.21 38.01
C ASP A 108 -32.16 14.86 37.98
N LEU A 109 -31.44 13.76 37.72
CA LEU A 109 -31.99 12.41 37.81
C LEU A 109 -32.45 12.11 39.24
N TYR A 110 -31.64 12.48 40.24
CA TYR A 110 -32.03 12.36 41.65
C TYR A 110 -33.32 13.13 41.95
N ALA A 111 -33.43 14.39 41.52
CA ALA A 111 -34.60 15.21 41.76
C ALA A 111 -35.87 14.60 41.15
N GLN A 112 -35.77 14.03 39.94
CA GLN A 112 -36.89 13.36 39.28
C GLN A 112 -37.32 12.08 39.99
N LEU A 113 -36.36 11.25 40.39
CA LEU A 113 -36.61 10.01 41.11
C LEU A 113 -37.17 10.29 42.52
N ASN A 114 -36.59 11.23 43.25
CA ASN A 114 -37.04 11.61 44.59
C ASN A 114 -38.43 12.26 44.57
N LYS A 115 -38.72 13.12 43.60
CA LYS A 115 -40.06 13.75 43.45
C LYS A 115 -41.16 12.72 43.21
N ARG A 116 -40.86 11.63 42.48
CA ARG A 116 -41.86 10.66 42.04
C ARG A 116 -41.96 9.42 42.92
N GLY A 117 -40.86 9.01 43.55
CA GLY A 117 -40.84 7.81 44.38
C GLY A 117 -40.16 7.98 45.74
N GLY A 118 -39.75 9.17 46.16
CA GLY A 118 -39.04 9.38 47.44
C GLY A 118 -39.79 8.86 48.67
N ARG A 119 -41.12 8.72 48.58
CA ARG A 119 -41.94 8.08 49.63
C ARG A 119 -41.60 6.61 49.86
N VAL A 120 -41.02 5.89 48.88
CA VAL A 120 -40.56 4.50 49.05
C VAL A 120 -39.53 4.38 50.19
N PHE A 121 -38.77 5.43 50.49
CA PHE A 121 -37.83 5.43 51.62
C PHE A 121 -38.50 5.59 52.98
N GLU A 122 -39.79 5.93 53.03
CA GLU A 122 -40.58 5.86 54.26
C GLU A 122 -40.88 4.40 54.64
N LEU A 123 -40.84 3.48 53.66
CA LEU A 123 -41.06 2.05 53.89
C LEU A 123 -40.07 1.49 54.92
N GLU A 124 -38.80 1.91 54.90
CA GLU A 124 -37.80 1.49 55.89
C GLU A 124 -38.20 1.89 57.32
N LYS A 125 -38.67 3.14 57.50
CA LYS A 125 -39.16 3.62 58.80
C LYS A 125 -40.42 2.88 59.24
N THR A 126 -41.30 2.53 58.30
CA THR A 126 -42.51 1.76 58.59
C THR A 126 -42.18 0.31 58.97
N ILE A 127 -41.17 -0.30 58.35
CA ILE A 127 -40.66 -1.65 58.70
C ILE A 127 -40.12 -1.63 60.13
N GLU A 128 -39.30 -0.64 60.48
CA GLU A 128 -38.68 -0.53 61.80
C GLU A 128 -39.69 -0.21 62.92
N ALA A 129 -40.70 0.62 62.64
CA ALA A 129 -41.68 1.06 63.64
C ALA A 129 -42.70 -0.02 64.04
N GLN A 130 -42.98 -1.00 63.18
CA GLN A 130 -44.06 -1.98 63.43
C GLN A 130 -43.58 -3.28 64.11
N GLY A 131 -42.28 -3.60 64.07
CA GLY A 131 -41.69 -4.80 64.69
C GLY A 131 -42.22 -6.14 64.14
N ASP A 132 -41.64 -7.25 64.59
CA ASP A 132 -41.94 -8.62 64.10
C ASP A 132 -43.41 -9.07 64.28
N SER A 133 -44.19 -8.38 65.13
CA SER A 133 -45.50 -8.87 65.61
C SER A 133 -46.74 -8.42 64.81
N LYS A 134 -46.61 -7.52 63.81
CA LYS A 134 -47.75 -6.96 63.04
C LYS A 134 -47.59 -7.06 61.52
N CYS A 135 -46.98 -8.14 61.03
CA CYS A 135 -46.75 -8.38 59.59
C CYS A 135 -47.98 -8.15 58.69
N LEU A 136 -49.21 -8.53 59.11
CA LEU A 136 -50.39 -8.45 58.24
C LEU A 136 -50.92 -7.01 57.98
N TYR A 137 -50.81 -6.10 58.96
CA TYR A 137 -51.22 -4.71 58.78
C TYR A 137 -50.19 -3.92 57.96
N PHE A 138 -48.91 -4.29 58.06
CA PHE A 138 -47.82 -3.79 57.24
C PHE A 138 -48.05 -4.07 55.72
N LEU A 139 -48.62 -5.24 55.37
CA LEU A 139 -48.87 -5.66 53.98
C LEU A 139 -49.86 -4.76 53.23
N ALA A 140 -50.89 -4.25 53.92
CA ALA A 140 -51.88 -3.35 53.33
C ALA A 140 -51.32 -1.94 53.09
N ASP A 141 -50.36 -1.51 53.92
CA ASP A 141 -49.68 -0.23 53.79
C ASP A 141 -48.57 -0.25 52.73
N ALA A 142 -47.85 -1.37 52.56
CA ALA A 142 -46.80 -1.51 51.55
C ALA A 142 -47.31 -1.32 50.10
N ILE A 143 -48.56 -1.71 49.82
CA ILE A 143 -49.22 -1.53 48.50
C ILE A 143 -49.29 -0.05 48.10
N LYS A 144 -49.39 0.87 49.07
CA LYS A 144 -49.46 2.32 48.82
C LYS A 144 -48.20 2.86 48.12
N TYR A 145 -47.10 2.11 48.15
CA TYR A 145 -45.83 2.46 47.52
C TYR A 145 -45.63 1.85 46.12
N GLU A 146 -46.51 0.95 45.65
CA GLU A 146 -46.46 0.42 44.28
C GLU A 146 -46.52 1.53 43.21
N PRO A 147 -47.41 2.54 43.30
CA PRO A 147 -47.44 3.64 42.33
C PRO A 147 -46.13 4.46 42.30
N ALA A 148 -45.44 4.56 43.44
CA ALA A 148 -44.18 5.28 43.59
C ALA A 148 -43.02 4.52 42.92
N LEU A 149 -42.96 3.19 43.08
CA LEU A 149 -41.99 2.32 42.39
C LEU A 149 -42.21 2.28 40.87
N LEU A 150 -43.47 2.17 40.41
CA LEU A 150 -43.80 2.26 38.99
C LEU A 150 -43.41 3.63 38.40
N ALA A 151 -43.57 4.71 39.16
CA ALA A 151 -43.16 6.03 38.73
C ALA A 151 -41.63 6.18 38.64
N MET A 152 -40.87 5.56 39.55
CA MET A 152 -39.40 5.47 39.46
C MET A 152 -38.97 4.64 38.24
N GLN A 153 -39.58 3.48 38.01
CA GLN A 153 -39.30 2.63 36.85
C GLN A 153 -39.49 3.40 35.53
N ARG A 154 -40.59 4.14 35.38
CA ARG A 154 -40.84 4.99 34.19
C ARG A 154 -39.78 6.09 34.00
N VAL A 155 -39.23 6.64 35.08
CA VAL A 155 -38.13 7.62 34.99
C VAL A 155 -36.87 6.93 34.49
N LEU A 156 -36.52 5.76 35.06
CA LEU A 156 -35.36 4.99 34.64
C LEU A 156 -35.47 4.51 33.18
N ASP A 157 -36.62 4.01 32.75
CA ASP A 157 -36.90 3.63 31.36
C ASP A 157 -36.62 4.79 30.40
N ARG A 158 -37.14 5.98 30.75
CA ARG A 158 -36.94 7.19 29.96
C ARG A 158 -35.46 7.58 29.92
N THR A 159 -34.78 7.58 31.07
CA THR A 159 -33.36 7.93 31.16
C THR A 159 -32.47 6.95 30.40
N MET A 160 -32.69 5.64 30.54
CA MET A 160 -31.96 4.61 29.79
C MET A 160 -32.19 4.75 28.28
N ARG A 161 -33.43 5.02 27.85
CA ARG A 161 -33.74 5.30 26.44
C ARG A 161 -33.01 6.53 25.93
N GLU A 162 -33.02 7.63 26.68
CA GLU A 162 -32.30 8.86 26.32
C GLU A 162 -30.79 8.58 26.21
N ILE A 163 -30.19 7.86 27.16
CA ILE A 163 -28.78 7.46 27.11
C ILE A 163 -28.48 6.63 25.85
N ARG A 164 -29.32 5.65 25.51
CA ARG A 164 -29.16 4.85 24.29
C ARG A 164 -29.21 5.71 23.02
N ILE A 165 -30.15 6.66 22.96
CA ILE A 165 -30.26 7.60 21.82
C ILE A 165 -28.99 8.45 21.72
N PHE A 166 -28.52 9.02 22.83
CA PHE A 166 -27.29 9.83 22.85
C PHE A 166 -26.06 9.02 22.45
N ARG A 167 -25.91 7.78 22.93
CA ARG A 167 -24.82 6.87 22.52
C ARG A 167 -24.88 6.61 21.03
N THR A 168 -26.07 6.34 20.48
CA THR A 168 -26.27 6.10 19.04
C THR A 168 -25.89 7.34 18.22
N GLN A 169 -26.35 8.52 18.62
CA GLN A 169 -26.03 9.79 17.95
C GLN A 169 -24.53 10.11 18.03
N ARG A 170 -23.91 9.91 19.19
CA ARG A 170 -22.46 10.10 19.37
C ARG A 170 -21.65 9.15 18.49
N ASN A 171 -22.02 7.87 18.46
CA ASN A 171 -21.34 6.86 17.64
C ASN A 171 -21.49 7.16 16.14
N GLN A 172 -22.66 7.63 15.70
CA GLN A 172 -22.88 8.09 14.33
C GLN A 172 -22.01 9.31 14.00
N HIS A 173 -21.94 10.30 14.90
CA HIS A 173 -21.12 11.48 14.70
C HIS A 173 -19.61 11.14 14.62
N LYS A 174 -19.12 10.26 15.49
CA LYS A 174 -17.73 9.77 15.44
C LYS A 174 -17.42 9.01 14.15
N LEU A 175 -18.38 8.22 13.66
CA LEU A 175 -18.26 7.52 12.39
C LEU A 175 -18.08 8.52 11.24
N GLU A 176 -18.90 9.57 11.19
CA GLU A 176 -18.80 10.64 10.18
C GLU A 176 -17.47 11.39 10.27
N LEU A 177 -16.99 11.69 11.48
CA LEU A 177 -15.66 12.29 11.70
C LEU A 177 -14.54 11.38 11.20
N CYS A 178 -14.57 10.08 11.52
CA CYS A 178 -13.58 9.12 11.04
C CYS A 178 -13.54 9.10 9.50
N ILE A 179 -14.69 8.99 8.85
CA ILE A 179 -14.80 9.00 7.38
C ILE A 179 -14.22 10.30 6.79
N GLY A 180 -14.62 11.46 7.34
CA GLY A 180 -14.16 12.76 6.90
C GLY A 180 -12.64 12.98 7.07
N HIS A 181 -12.07 12.46 8.17
CA HIS A 181 -10.64 12.54 8.43
C HIS A 181 -9.82 11.59 7.54
N ILE A 182 -10.31 10.37 7.25
CA ILE A 182 -9.63 9.48 6.31
C ILE A 182 -9.65 10.07 4.89
N ARG A 183 -10.79 10.60 4.44
CA ARG A 183 -10.92 11.23 3.12
C ARG A 183 -9.96 12.42 2.93
N SER A 184 -9.72 13.17 4.01
CA SER A 184 -8.78 14.30 4.05
C SER A 184 -7.34 13.92 4.45
N GLU A 185 -7.04 12.62 4.60
CA GLU A 185 -5.71 12.08 4.92
C GLU A 185 -5.14 12.60 6.26
N ASN A 186 -6.03 13.01 7.19
CA ASN A 186 -5.65 13.46 8.53
C ASN A 186 -5.66 12.29 9.51
N TYR A 187 -4.71 11.37 9.34
CA TYR A 187 -4.70 10.09 10.04
C TYR A 187 -4.56 10.22 11.57
N ASP A 188 -3.83 11.19 12.07
CA ASP A 188 -3.65 11.40 13.52
C ASP A 188 -5.01 11.57 14.22
N LYS A 189 -5.89 12.39 13.65
CA LYS A 189 -7.26 12.58 14.16
C LYS A 189 -8.12 11.35 13.98
N VAL A 190 -7.97 10.60 12.88
CA VAL A 190 -8.69 9.34 12.67
C VAL A 190 -8.39 8.37 13.80
N TYR A 191 -7.12 8.25 14.19
CA TYR A 191 -6.72 7.30 15.22
C TYR A 191 -7.31 7.63 16.58
N ASP A 192 -7.40 8.91 16.95
CA ASP A 192 -8.02 9.34 18.19
C ASP A 192 -9.53 9.08 18.20
N GLU A 193 -10.23 9.44 17.12
CA GLU A 193 -11.67 9.24 16.99
C GLU A 193 -12.04 7.75 16.96
N TYR A 194 -11.31 6.94 16.18
CA TYR A 194 -11.55 5.52 16.05
C TYR A 194 -11.26 4.75 17.34
N CYS A 195 -10.17 5.09 18.06
CA CYS A 195 -9.87 4.49 19.38
C CYS A 195 -10.94 4.77 20.42
N SER A 196 -11.56 5.94 20.36
CA SER A 196 -12.57 6.35 21.32
C SER A 196 -13.97 5.82 20.98
N SER A 197 -14.12 5.08 19.87
CA SER A 197 -15.38 4.43 19.48
C SER A 197 -15.56 3.11 20.23
N GLU A 198 -16.69 2.98 20.92
CA GLU A 198 -17.06 1.75 21.66
C GLU A 198 -17.33 0.55 20.74
N SER A 199 -17.52 0.78 19.44
CA SER A 199 -17.88 -0.23 18.45
C SER A 199 -17.03 -0.15 17.18
N GLY A 200 -15.75 0.26 17.29
CA GLY A 200 -14.87 0.49 16.13
C GLY A 200 -14.86 -0.66 15.11
N LEU A 201 -14.66 -1.90 15.58
CA LEU A 201 -14.66 -3.09 14.70
C LEU A 201 -16.00 -3.31 13.97
N GLN A 202 -17.14 -3.06 14.63
CA GLN A 202 -18.46 -3.20 14.01
C GLN A 202 -18.74 -2.07 13.00
N GLN A 203 -18.12 -0.91 13.19
CA GLN A 203 -18.24 0.24 12.30
C GLN A 203 -17.28 0.19 11.11
N LEU A 204 -16.22 -0.63 11.20
CA LEU A 204 -15.16 -0.72 10.19
C LEU A 204 -15.69 -0.97 8.76
N PRO A 205 -16.64 -1.90 8.51
CA PRO A 205 -17.20 -2.09 7.16
C PRO A 205 -17.81 -0.80 6.60
N ARG A 206 -18.58 -0.07 7.41
CA ARG A 206 -19.23 1.19 7.01
C ARG A 206 -18.20 2.29 6.72
N ILE A 207 -17.12 2.34 7.50
CA ILE A 207 -16.00 3.26 7.26
C ILE A 207 -15.35 2.94 5.91
N ILE A 208 -15.02 1.67 5.66
CA ILE A 208 -14.35 1.25 4.44
C ILE A 208 -15.23 1.54 3.22
N GLU A 209 -16.50 1.14 3.23
CA GLU A 209 -17.45 1.42 2.14
C GLU A 209 -17.58 2.91 1.86
N ALA A 210 -17.77 3.71 2.91
CA ALA A 210 -17.95 5.15 2.78
C ALA A 210 -16.66 5.87 2.35
N VAL A 211 -15.47 5.39 2.71
CA VAL A 211 -14.22 6.00 2.24
C VAL A 211 -13.90 5.54 0.82
N PHE A 212 -14.14 4.27 0.50
CA PHE A 212 -13.77 3.69 -0.78
C PHE A 212 -14.59 4.30 -1.93
N GLU A 213 -15.91 4.42 -1.74
CA GLU A 213 -16.86 4.95 -2.74
C GLU A 213 -16.72 4.30 -4.14
N ARG A 214 -16.25 3.04 -4.20
CA ARG A 214 -15.94 2.31 -5.44
C ARG A 214 -14.90 3.00 -6.34
N ASP A 215 -14.03 3.84 -5.77
CA ASP A 215 -12.90 4.46 -6.48
C ASP A 215 -11.57 3.90 -5.96
N MET A 216 -10.81 3.27 -6.86
CA MET A 216 -9.50 2.70 -6.54
C MET A 216 -8.48 3.74 -6.06
N LYS A 217 -8.67 5.03 -6.36
CA LYS A 217 -7.84 6.11 -5.82
C LYS A 217 -7.94 6.20 -4.29
N ASN A 218 -9.08 5.82 -3.71
CA ASN A 218 -9.29 5.84 -2.27
C ASN A 218 -8.74 4.59 -1.56
N LEU A 219 -8.36 3.54 -2.29
CA LEU A 219 -7.81 2.32 -1.69
C LEU A 219 -6.59 2.61 -0.81
N MET A 220 -5.68 3.47 -1.28
CA MET A 220 -4.47 3.82 -0.53
C MET A 220 -4.82 4.50 0.80
N LYS A 221 -5.82 5.38 0.83
CA LYS A 221 -6.24 6.07 2.06
C LYS A 221 -6.67 5.08 3.14
N ILE A 222 -7.39 4.04 2.74
CA ILE A 222 -7.87 3.00 3.64
C ILE A 222 -6.70 2.13 4.11
N LEU A 223 -5.81 1.71 3.21
CA LEU A 223 -4.63 0.91 3.57
C LEU A 223 -3.69 1.65 4.52
N LEU A 224 -3.46 2.95 4.31
CA LEU A 224 -2.67 3.80 5.21
C LEU A 224 -3.33 3.93 6.59
N PHE A 225 -4.64 4.12 6.65
CA PHE A 225 -5.39 4.10 7.91
C PHE A 225 -5.24 2.76 8.64
N LEU A 226 -5.50 1.64 7.97
CA LEU A 226 -5.44 0.30 8.59
C LEU A 226 -4.01 0.00 9.10
N SER A 227 -3.00 0.22 8.27
CA SER A 227 -1.60 -0.04 8.60
C SER A 227 -1.10 0.88 9.71
N GLY A 228 -1.40 2.17 9.63
CA GLY A 228 -0.99 3.11 10.66
C GLY A 228 -1.67 2.85 11.99
N TYR A 229 -2.97 2.48 11.99
CA TYR A 229 -3.66 2.07 13.21
C TYR A 229 -3.03 0.82 13.83
N ARG A 230 -2.66 -0.18 13.01
CA ARG A 230 -1.94 -1.38 13.46
C ARG A 230 -0.64 -1.02 14.18
N LYS A 231 0.16 -0.12 13.59
CA LYS A 231 1.46 0.34 14.13
C LYS A 231 1.37 1.08 15.47
N LEU A 232 0.18 1.55 15.87
CA LEU A 232 -0.02 2.13 17.19
C LEU A 232 -0.03 1.10 18.34
N ASN A 233 -0.05 -0.21 18.01
CA ASN A 233 -0.05 -1.31 18.99
C ASN A 233 -1.10 -1.16 20.10
N LYS A 234 -2.28 -0.61 19.75
CA LYS A 234 -3.43 -0.49 20.64
C LYS A 234 -4.23 -1.79 20.71
N ALA A 235 -5.08 -1.94 21.72
CA ALA A 235 -5.99 -3.09 21.81
C ALA A 235 -6.84 -3.20 20.53
N ASN A 236 -6.96 -4.41 19.99
CA ASN A 236 -7.67 -4.73 18.73
C ASN A 236 -7.07 -4.10 17.45
N SER A 237 -5.86 -3.53 17.48
CA SER A 237 -5.25 -2.93 16.28
C SER A 237 -4.93 -3.98 15.19
N ALA A 238 -4.43 -5.15 15.59
CA ALA A 238 -4.22 -6.29 14.70
C ALA A 238 -5.53 -6.78 14.09
N GLU A 239 -6.56 -7.02 14.92
CA GLU A 239 -7.88 -7.45 14.47
C GLU A 239 -8.51 -6.45 13.48
N THR A 240 -8.37 -5.15 13.74
CA THR A 240 -8.85 -4.09 12.84
C THR A 240 -8.18 -4.16 11.47
N PHE A 241 -6.86 -4.38 11.43
CA PHE A 241 -6.13 -4.51 10.17
C PHE A 241 -6.57 -5.76 9.39
N VAL A 242 -6.60 -6.93 10.05
CA VAL A 242 -6.99 -8.19 9.41
C VAL A 242 -8.42 -8.13 8.87
N SER A 243 -9.38 -7.75 9.72
CA SER A 243 -10.79 -7.62 9.32
C SER A 243 -10.99 -6.55 8.24
N GLY A 244 -10.21 -5.47 8.27
CA GLY A 244 -10.23 -4.45 7.23
C GLY A 244 -9.73 -4.97 5.88
N CYS A 245 -8.64 -5.73 5.86
CA CYS A 245 -8.12 -6.36 4.64
C CYS A 245 -9.07 -7.42 4.08
N GLU A 246 -9.65 -8.28 4.92
CA GLU A 246 -10.65 -9.26 4.52
C GLU A 246 -11.86 -8.59 3.88
N PHE A 247 -12.39 -7.55 4.54
CA PHE A 247 -13.54 -6.81 4.04
C PHE A 247 -13.22 -6.10 2.72
N LEU A 248 -12.05 -5.47 2.57
CA LEU A 248 -11.62 -4.87 1.30
C LEU A 248 -11.58 -5.89 0.17
N VAL A 249 -11.02 -7.07 0.41
CA VAL A 249 -10.94 -8.13 -0.61
C VAL A 249 -12.33 -8.63 -0.98
N GLN A 250 -13.20 -8.84 0.00
CA GLN A 250 -14.59 -9.25 -0.26
C GLN A 250 -15.34 -8.17 -1.06
N HIS A 251 -15.25 -6.91 -0.63
CA HIS A 251 -15.93 -5.80 -1.28
C HIS A 251 -15.46 -5.60 -2.73
N LEU A 252 -14.15 -5.75 -3.00
CA LEU A 252 -13.61 -5.68 -4.35
C LEU A 252 -14.15 -6.80 -5.26
N ARG A 253 -14.31 -8.02 -4.73
CA ARG A 253 -14.90 -9.14 -5.48
C ARG A 253 -16.36 -8.90 -5.83
N GLU A 254 -17.13 -8.35 -4.89
CA GLU A 254 -18.53 -7.98 -5.12
C GLU A 254 -18.66 -6.88 -6.18
N CYS A 255 -17.65 -6.04 -6.33
CA CYS A 255 -17.61 -4.97 -7.34
C CYS A 255 -17.11 -5.42 -8.73
N GLY A 256 -16.85 -6.71 -8.98
CA GLY A 256 -16.53 -7.28 -10.30
C GLY A 256 -15.29 -6.66 -10.96
N ASP A 257 -15.51 -5.61 -11.76
CA ASP A 257 -14.51 -4.90 -12.57
C ASP A 257 -13.32 -4.37 -11.74
N LEU A 258 -13.55 -4.02 -10.46
CA LEU A 258 -12.52 -3.50 -9.58
C LEU A 258 -11.53 -4.57 -9.08
N ALA A 259 -11.94 -5.84 -9.03
CA ALA A 259 -11.09 -6.93 -8.55
C ALA A 259 -9.90 -7.20 -9.49
N ASP A 260 -10.01 -6.80 -10.76
CA ASP A 260 -8.98 -6.96 -11.78
C ASP A 260 -8.02 -5.77 -11.89
N HIS A 261 -8.28 -4.69 -11.16
CA HIS A 261 -7.47 -3.49 -11.21
C HIS A 261 -6.06 -3.71 -10.59
N PRO A 262 -4.97 -3.25 -11.22
CA PRO A 262 -3.60 -3.53 -10.76
C PRO A 262 -3.29 -2.99 -9.35
N GLN A 263 -3.98 -1.93 -8.92
CA GLN A 263 -3.83 -1.37 -7.56
C GLN A 263 -4.31 -2.33 -6.46
N CYS A 264 -5.05 -3.40 -6.75
CA CYS A 264 -5.35 -4.44 -5.77
C CYS A 264 -4.07 -5.11 -5.22
N LEU A 265 -2.96 -5.05 -5.96
CA LEU A 265 -1.66 -5.53 -5.48
C LEU A 265 -1.16 -4.76 -4.24
N LEU A 266 -1.65 -3.54 -4.00
CA LEU A 266 -1.33 -2.80 -2.78
C LEU A 266 -1.82 -3.53 -1.53
N ILE A 267 -3.00 -4.14 -1.58
CA ILE A 267 -3.50 -4.95 -0.45
C ILE A 267 -2.56 -6.12 -0.19
N TYR A 268 -2.11 -6.80 -1.25
CA TYR A 268 -1.14 -7.88 -1.15
C TYR A 268 0.17 -7.39 -0.51
N GLY A 269 0.67 -6.22 -0.91
CA GLY A 269 1.88 -5.64 -0.32
C GLY A 269 1.76 -5.37 1.17
N PHE A 270 0.72 -4.65 1.58
CA PHE A 270 0.49 -4.37 3.00
C PHE A 270 0.31 -5.65 3.84
N VAL A 271 -0.31 -6.69 3.27
CA VAL A 271 -0.46 -8.00 3.94
C VAL A 271 0.89 -8.72 4.06
N VAL A 272 1.73 -8.69 3.02
CA VAL A 272 3.07 -9.28 3.07
C VAL A 272 3.94 -8.58 4.11
N ASP A 273 3.94 -7.25 4.14
CA ASP A 273 4.67 -6.46 5.14
C ASP A 273 4.23 -6.83 6.55
N ALA A 274 2.92 -6.95 6.77
CA ALA A 274 2.36 -7.37 8.05
C ALA A 274 2.76 -8.79 8.47
N LEU A 275 2.94 -9.71 7.52
CA LEU A 275 3.37 -11.08 7.78
C LEU A 275 4.88 -11.21 8.04
N GLN A 276 5.69 -10.25 7.55
CA GLN A 276 7.14 -10.21 7.70
C GLN A 276 7.61 -9.53 8.99
N GLU A 277 6.81 -8.62 9.56
CA GLU A 277 7.10 -8.02 10.86
C GLU A 277 7.30 -9.13 11.91
N ARG A 278 8.51 -9.18 12.50
CA ARG A 278 8.84 -10.17 13.52
C ARG A 278 8.01 -9.86 14.78
N PRO A 279 7.33 -10.86 15.37
CA PRO A 279 6.63 -10.65 16.62
C PRO A 279 7.66 -10.27 17.70
N GLU A 280 7.52 -9.08 18.27
CA GLU A 280 8.23 -8.74 19.50
C GLU A 280 7.73 -9.67 20.60
N LEU A 281 8.66 -10.46 21.15
CA LEU A 281 8.43 -11.50 22.15
C LEU A 281 7.61 -10.96 23.34
N SER A 282 6.30 -11.18 23.31
CA SER A 282 5.45 -11.11 24.49
C SER A 282 4.27 -12.10 24.36
N VAL A 283 3.54 -12.30 25.46
CA VAL A 283 2.66 -13.44 25.80
C VAL A 283 1.40 -13.59 24.89
N ALA A 284 1.34 -12.94 23.74
CA ALA A 284 0.22 -12.94 22.79
C ALA A 284 0.25 -14.05 21.71
N SER A 285 1.10 -15.07 21.86
CA SER A 285 1.43 -16.02 20.78
C SER A 285 0.25 -16.83 20.22
N LEU A 286 -0.83 -17.05 20.98
CA LEU A 286 -1.99 -17.83 20.53
C LEU A 286 -2.98 -17.06 19.64
N LEU A 287 -3.17 -15.75 19.88
CA LEU A 287 -4.02 -14.90 19.04
C LEU A 287 -3.28 -14.44 17.78
N GLU A 288 -1.95 -14.34 17.86
CA GLU A 288 -1.08 -14.02 16.73
C GLU A 288 -1.14 -15.08 15.63
N ASP A 289 -1.20 -16.36 15.97
CA ASP A 289 -1.35 -17.45 15.00
C ASP A 289 -2.68 -17.36 14.23
N VAL A 290 -3.77 -16.98 14.91
CA VAL A 290 -5.09 -16.80 14.28
C VAL A 290 -5.06 -15.62 13.30
N PHE A 291 -4.49 -14.48 13.69
CA PHE A 291 -4.37 -13.31 12.81
C PHE A 291 -3.46 -13.59 11.62
N ARG A 292 -2.34 -14.28 11.85
CA ARG A 292 -1.41 -14.67 10.80
C ARG A 292 -2.09 -15.60 9.79
N HIS A 293 -2.80 -16.63 10.25
CA HIS A 293 -3.53 -17.55 9.38
C HIS A 293 -4.59 -16.84 8.52
N ARG A 294 -5.33 -15.89 9.11
CA ARG A 294 -6.29 -15.06 8.38
C ARG A 294 -5.60 -14.18 7.32
N LEU A 295 -4.50 -13.53 7.65
CA LEU A 295 -3.70 -12.76 6.68
C LEU A 295 -3.12 -13.65 5.57
N GLU A 296 -2.71 -14.87 5.87
CA GLU A 296 -2.27 -15.84 4.86
C GLU A 296 -3.41 -16.25 3.93
N THR A 297 -4.63 -16.38 4.45
CA THR A 297 -5.83 -16.61 3.65
C THR A 297 -6.06 -15.43 2.70
N VAL A 298 -6.03 -14.19 3.21
CA VAL A 298 -6.13 -12.97 2.39
C VAL A 298 -5.04 -12.92 1.31
N ARG A 299 -3.78 -13.19 1.68
CA ARG A 299 -2.63 -13.23 0.77
C ARG A 299 -2.87 -14.23 -0.36
N THR A 300 -3.25 -15.46 -0.03
CA THR A 300 -3.51 -16.54 -1.00
C THR A 300 -4.59 -16.13 -1.98
N SER A 301 -5.60 -15.44 -1.47
CA SER A 301 -6.74 -14.96 -2.23
C SER A 301 -6.40 -13.82 -3.22
N LEU A 302 -5.26 -13.15 -3.01
CA LEU A 302 -4.73 -12.07 -3.83
C LEU A 302 -3.57 -12.49 -4.75
N VAL A 303 -3.13 -13.75 -4.71
CA VAL A 303 -2.04 -14.26 -5.58
C VAL A 303 -2.36 -14.05 -7.05
N GLY A 304 -3.63 -14.19 -7.45
CA GLY A 304 -4.08 -13.91 -8.82
C GLY A 304 -3.79 -12.48 -9.29
N SER A 305 -3.78 -11.51 -8.37
CA SER A 305 -3.47 -10.11 -8.67
C SER A 305 -2.01 -9.93 -9.10
N VAL A 306 -1.09 -10.75 -8.58
CA VAL A 306 0.32 -10.77 -9.01
C VAL A 306 0.40 -11.20 -10.47
N GLN A 307 -0.19 -12.35 -10.80
CA GLN A 307 -0.18 -12.90 -12.16
C GLN A 307 -0.83 -11.95 -13.17
N ARG A 308 -1.94 -11.30 -12.80
CA ARG A 308 -2.63 -10.30 -13.63
C ARG A 308 -1.77 -9.06 -13.85
N THR A 309 -1.17 -8.52 -12.79
CA THR A 309 -0.26 -7.37 -12.89
C THR A 309 0.93 -7.70 -13.78
N VAL A 310 1.52 -8.88 -13.64
CA VAL A 310 2.62 -9.35 -14.51
C VAL A 310 2.20 -9.36 -15.98
N ARG A 311 1.02 -9.92 -16.31
CA ARG A 311 0.49 -9.91 -17.67
C ARG A 311 0.26 -8.49 -18.21
N LEU A 312 -0.23 -7.57 -17.37
CA LEU A 312 -0.39 -6.17 -17.75
C LEU A 312 0.97 -5.52 -18.02
N ILE A 313 1.99 -5.74 -17.17
CA ILE A 313 3.35 -5.26 -17.44
C ILE A 313 3.87 -5.79 -18.79
N GLN A 314 3.57 -7.05 -19.12
CA GLN A 314 4.00 -7.66 -20.38
C GLN A 314 3.24 -7.15 -21.62
N THR A 315 1.97 -6.77 -21.49
CA THR A 315 1.07 -6.50 -22.64
C THR A 315 0.61 -5.06 -22.77
N ASP A 316 0.28 -4.41 -21.66
CA ASP A 316 -0.15 -3.01 -21.59
C ASP A 316 0.43 -2.33 -20.33
N PRO A 317 1.72 -1.91 -20.38
CA PRO A 317 2.36 -1.26 -19.24
C PRO A 317 1.68 0.06 -18.86
N SER A 318 0.91 0.69 -19.76
CA SER A 318 0.23 1.96 -19.47
C SER A 318 -0.89 1.80 -18.43
N ALA A 319 -1.61 0.67 -18.47
CA ALA A 319 -2.61 0.31 -17.46
C ALA A 319 -2.02 0.20 -16.04
N THR A 320 -0.72 -0.07 -15.93
CA THR A 320 0.00 -0.21 -14.64
C THR A 320 0.57 1.11 -14.11
N ALA A 321 0.43 2.23 -14.82
CA ALA A 321 1.00 3.52 -14.42
C ALA A 321 0.49 4.03 -13.06
N SER A 322 -0.78 3.76 -12.73
CA SER A 322 -1.38 4.12 -11.44
C SER A 322 -0.77 3.32 -10.28
N LEU A 323 -0.41 2.06 -10.51
CA LEU A 323 0.30 1.21 -9.56
C LEU A 323 1.77 1.64 -9.46
N GLY A 324 2.46 1.89 -10.58
CA GLY A 324 3.87 2.31 -10.60
C GLY A 324 4.13 3.55 -9.74
N ARG A 325 3.23 4.55 -9.83
CA ARG A 325 3.33 5.77 -8.99
C ARG A 325 3.18 5.50 -7.49
N LEU A 326 2.49 4.42 -7.12
CA LEU A 326 2.26 4.00 -5.74
C LEU A 326 3.18 2.86 -5.29
N ALA A 327 4.07 2.38 -6.16
CA ALA A 327 4.95 1.24 -5.89
C ALA A 327 5.87 1.46 -4.67
N HIS A 328 6.07 2.71 -4.28
CA HIS A 328 6.81 3.07 -3.07
C HIS A 328 6.12 2.73 -1.74
N HIS A 329 4.88 2.25 -1.80
CA HIS A 329 4.19 1.64 -0.68
C HIS A 329 4.24 0.10 -0.71
N LEU A 330 4.89 -0.48 -1.71
CA LEU A 330 5.16 -1.92 -1.76
C LEU A 330 6.57 -2.18 -1.26
N ALA A 331 6.78 -3.31 -0.61
CA ALA A 331 8.12 -3.82 -0.35
C ALA A 331 8.89 -4.09 -1.65
N ASP A 332 10.20 -3.84 -1.61
CA ASP A 332 11.10 -4.03 -2.76
C ASP A 332 11.05 -5.48 -3.27
N GLU A 333 10.85 -6.47 -2.38
CA GLU A 333 10.71 -7.88 -2.72
C GLU A 333 9.57 -8.15 -3.70
N ILE A 334 8.46 -7.39 -3.58
CA ILE A 334 7.31 -7.53 -4.47
C ILE A 334 7.64 -6.94 -5.84
N LEU A 335 8.29 -5.77 -5.87
CA LEU A 335 8.76 -5.18 -7.12
C LEU A 335 9.73 -6.13 -7.84
N ILE A 336 10.70 -6.68 -7.11
CA ILE A 336 11.66 -7.66 -7.63
C ILE A 336 10.93 -8.87 -8.22
N GLU A 337 9.96 -9.43 -7.50
CA GLU A 337 9.19 -10.59 -7.96
C GLU A 337 8.36 -10.30 -9.21
N LEU A 338 7.70 -9.14 -9.28
CA LEU A 338 6.96 -8.70 -10.47
C LEU A 338 7.87 -8.60 -11.69
N LEU A 339 9.05 -7.99 -11.53
CA LEU A 339 9.99 -7.80 -12.63
C LEU A 339 10.56 -9.13 -13.12
N LYS A 340 10.92 -10.05 -12.21
CA LYS A 340 11.39 -11.39 -12.58
C LYS A 340 10.32 -12.17 -13.35
N ARG A 341 9.08 -12.19 -12.83
CA ARG A 341 7.96 -12.88 -13.49
C ARG A 341 7.51 -12.21 -14.78
N ALA A 342 7.64 -10.89 -14.90
CA ALA A 342 7.34 -10.19 -16.15
C ALA A 342 8.41 -10.46 -17.21
N TYR A 343 9.66 -10.62 -16.81
CA TYR A 343 10.74 -10.98 -17.71
C TYR A 343 10.56 -12.41 -18.25
N ASP A 344 10.37 -13.39 -17.37
CA ASP A 344 10.06 -14.80 -17.68
C ASP A 344 10.96 -15.44 -18.76
N GLY A 345 12.24 -15.07 -18.78
CA GLY A 345 13.19 -15.54 -19.78
C GLY A 345 12.90 -15.10 -21.22
N ASP A 346 12.04 -14.10 -21.44
CA ASP A 346 11.76 -13.54 -22.76
C ASP A 346 12.23 -12.08 -22.85
N VAL A 347 13.34 -11.88 -23.56
CA VAL A 347 13.96 -10.56 -23.75
C VAL A 347 13.01 -9.53 -24.40
N ARG A 348 12.01 -9.98 -25.18
CA ARG A 348 11.04 -9.09 -25.84
C ARG A 348 10.19 -8.30 -24.83
N ASN A 349 9.98 -8.87 -23.64
CA ASN A 349 9.25 -8.22 -22.55
C ASN A 349 10.02 -7.02 -21.96
N LEU A 350 11.34 -6.93 -22.14
CA LEU A 350 12.17 -5.87 -21.56
C LEU A 350 11.63 -4.48 -21.90
N SER A 351 11.20 -4.27 -23.13
CA SER A 351 10.66 -2.97 -23.58
C SER A 351 9.46 -2.52 -22.75
N ASN A 352 8.51 -3.42 -22.49
CA ASN A 352 7.30 -3.13 -21.73
C ASN A 352 7.61 -3.03 -20.23
N ILE A 353 8.52 -3.85 -19.71
CA ILE A 353 8.97 -3.75 -18.33
C ILE A 353 9.65 -2.39 -18.07
N LEU A 354 10.53 -1.94 -18.96
CA LEU A 354 11.17 -0.63 -18.83
C LEU A 354 10.17 0.54 -18.94
N ARG A 355 9.05 0.37 -19.65
CA ARG A 355 7.94 1.34 -19.63
C ARG A 355 7.23 1.38 -18.28
N PHE A 356 6.99 0.21 -17.66
CA PHE A 356 6.47 0.16 -16.29
C PHE A 356 7.44 0.82 -15.29
N VAL A 357 8.74 0.53 -15.39
CA VAL A 357 9.78 1.13 -14.53
C VAL A 357 9.78 2.65 -14.65
N ALA A 358 9.57 3.21 -15.83
CA ALA A 358 9.47 4.66 -16.03
C ALA A 358 8.27 5.32 -15.29
N HIS A 359 7.32 4.55 -14.78
CA HIS A 359 6.20 5.04 -13.96
C HIS A 359 6.49 5.02 -12.45
N LEU A 360 7.62 4.45 -12.01
CA LEU A 360 8.00 4.42 -10.60
C LEU A 360 8.30 5.84 -10.12
N SER A 361 7.90 6.13 -8.88
CA SER A 361 8.00 7.50 -8.32
C SER A 361 9.34 7.80 -7.64
N ARG A 362 10.18 6.79 -7.38
CA ARG A 362 11.45 6.93 -6.66
C ARG A 362 12.60 6.39 -7.49
N ILE A 363 13.66 7.18 -7.58
CA ILE A 363 14.90 6.81 -8.28
C ILE A 363 15.54 5.53 -7.74
N ASP A 364 15.43 5.26 -6.44
CA ASP A 364 15.97 4.04 -5.86
C ASP A 364 15.25 2.78 -6.36
N HIS A 365 13.93 2.84 -6.63
CA HIS A 365 13.23 1.72 -7.25
C HIS A 365 13.62 1.53 -8.72
N ASP A 366 13.94 2.60 -9.46
CA ASP A 366 14.51 2.48 -10.81
C ASP A 366 15.82 1.68 -10.76
N ILE A 367 16.69 2.02 -9.79
CA ILE A 367 17.98 1.35 -9.60
C ILE A 367 17.79 -0.13 -9.23
N VAL A 368 16.89 -0.44 -8.29
CA VAL A 368 16.52 -1.82 -7.96
C VAL A 368 16.03 -2.54 -9.21
N ALA A 369 15.14 -1.92 -9.99
CA ALA A 369 14.60 -2.52 -11.20
C ALA A 369 15.69 -2.82 -12.25
N TYR A 370 16.60 -1.89 -12.51
CA TYR A 370 17.69 -2.11 -13.45
C TYR A 370 18.63 -3.23 -13.01
N ARG A 371 18.92 -3.35 -11.70
CA ARG A 371 19.71 -4.46 -11.16
C ARG A 371 19.02 -5.80 -11.38
N VAL A 372 17.72 -5.88 -11.11
CA VAL A 372 16.94 -7.10 -11.35
C VAL A 372 16.95 -7.46 -12.83
N LEU A 373 16.71 -6.50 -13.72
CA LEU A 373 16.68 -6.74 -15.16
C LEU A 373 18.05 -7.15 -15.69
N TYR A 374 19.14 -6.52 -15.24
CA TYR A 374 20.49 -6.95 -15.58
C TYR A 374 20.73 -8.40 -15.14
N ALA A 375 20.41 -8.75 -13.89
CA ALA A 375 20.60 -10.10 -13.38
C ALA A 375 19.74 -11.13 -14.12
N GLN A 376 18.53 -10.78 -14.56
CA GLN A 376 17.72 -11.65 -15.43
C GLN A 376 18.34 -11.79 -16.82
N MET A 377 18.82 -10.70 -17.42
CA MET A 377 19.52 -10.76 -18.71
C MET A 377 20.78 -11.61 -18.63
N GLU A 378 21.54 -11.52 -17.55
CA GLU A 378 22.72 -12.35 -17.30
C GLU A 378 22.33 -13.82 -17.10
N HIS A 379 21.31 -14.10 -16.28
CA HIS A 379 20.86 -15.46 -16.00
C HIS A 379 20.40 -16.23 -17.25
N TYR A 380 19.81 -15.53 -18.22
CA TYR A 380 19.29 -16.12 -19.46
C TYR A 380 20.22 -15.89 -20.68
N ASP A 381 21.48 -15.50 -20.48
CA ASP A 381 22.46 -15.23 -21.56
C ASP A 381 21.96 -14.21 -22.62
N HIS A 382 21.20 -13.22 -22.16
CA HIS A 382 20.65 -12.15 -23.01
C HIS A 382 21.48 -10.87 -23.02
N LEU A 383 22.63 -10.84 -22.32
CA LEU A 383 23.51 -9.68 -22.34
C LEU A 383 24.05 -9.36 -23.75
N ASP A 384 24.18 -10.39 -24.61
CA ASP A 384 24.62 -10.28 -26.01
C ASP A 384 23.50 -9.90 -27.00
N ARG A 385 22.30 -9.63 -26.50
CA ARG A 385 21.15 -9.22 -27.30
C ARG A 385 21.10 -7.68 -27.44
N PRO A 386 20.59 -7.14 -28.57
CA PRO A 386 20.54 -5.69 -28.79
C PRO A 386 19.73 -4.94 -27.71
N GLU A 387 18.80 -5.61 -27.04
CA GLU A 387 17.99 -5.06 -25.96
C GLU A 387 18.81 -4.55 -24.76
N VAL A 388 20.07 -4.97 -24.59
CA VAL A 388 20.97 -4.42 -23.56
C VAL A 388 21.16 -2.91 -23.70
N PHE A 389 21.07 -2.38 -24.92
CA PHE A 389 21.14 -0.95 -25.18
C PHE A 389 19.96 -0.18 -24.58
N MET A 390 18.79 -0.80 -24.47
CA MET A 390 17.61 -0.20 -23.82
C MET A 390 17.84 -0.04 -22.32
N LEU A 391 18.37 -1.07 -21.67
CA LEU A 391 18.74 -1.02 -20.26
C LEU A 391 19.85 0.02 -20.03
N ALA A 392 20.90 0.00 -20.85
CA ALA A 392 21.98 0.97 -20.77
C ALA A 392 21.49 2.42 -20.97
N TYR A 393 20.51 2.62 -21.86
CA TYR A 393 19.90 3.93 -22.07
C TYR A 393 19.16 4.44 -20.84
N ARG A 394 18.36 3.58 -20.22
CA ARG A 394 17.63 3.91 -18.99
C ARG A 394 18.59 4.21 -17.83
N ILE A 395 19.65 3.43 -17.66
CA ILE A 395 20.74 3.72 -16.71
C ILE A 395 21.34 5.11 -17.00
N LYS A 396 21.66 5.41 -18.27
CA LYS A 396 22.20 6.73 -18.66
C LYS A 396 21.24 7.87 -18.31
N GLN A 397 19.95 7.73 -18.60
CA GLN A 397 18.93 8.74 -18.28
C GLN A 397 18.84 8.97 -16.77
N THR A 398 18.76 7.90 -15.98
CA THR A 398 18.71 8.00 -14.52
C THR A 398 19.96 8.67 -13.95
N MET A 399 21.16 8.34 -14.45
CA MET A 399 22.40 9.01 -14.04
C MET A 399 22.47 10.50 -14.42
N GLN A 400 21.71 10.93 -15.43
CA GLN A 400 21.62 12.33 -15.86
C GLN A 400 20.51 13.10 -15.15
N ALA A 401 19.67 12.43 -14.37
CA ALA A 401 18.57 13.05 -13.65
C ALA A 401 19.09 13.97 -12.52
N PRO A 402 18.46 15.13 -12.27
CA PRO A 402 18.87 16.05 -11.20
C PRO A 402 18.87 15.43 -9.79
N THR A 403 18.05 14.40 -9.55
CA THR A 403 17.90 13.71 -8.26
C THR A 403 18.95 12.61 -8.04
N PHE A 404 19.73 12.23 -9.07
CA PHE A 404 20.73 11.18 -8.98
C PHE A 404 21.85 11.44 -7.96
N PRO A 405 22.43 12.66 -7.83
CA PRO A 405 23.48 12.92 -6.86
C PRO A 405 23.08 12.64 -5.40
N THR A 406 21.78 12.71 -5.10
CA THR A 406 21.19 12.48 -3.76
C THR A 406 20.54 11.10 -3.60
N ALA A 407 20.57 10.23 -4.61
CA ALA A 407 19.98 8.91 -4.54
C ALA A 407 20.73 8.01 -3.54
N SER A 408 20.01 7.24 -2.72
CA SER A 408 20.62 6.39 -1.70
C SER A 408 21.40 5.22 -2.33
N LEU A 409 20.90 4.69 -3.45
CA LEU A 409 21.51 3.59 -4.19
C LEU A 409 22.42 4.06 -5.34
N ARG A 410 22.90 5.31 -5.32
CA ARG A 410 23.78 5.86 -6.36
C ARG A 410 24.97 4.95 -6.70
N GLY A 411 25.68 4.45 -5.68
CA GLY A 411 26.84 3.58 -5.86
C GLY A 411 26.49 2.24 -6.54
N ASP A 412 25.26 1.75 -6.36
CA ASP A 412 24.79 0.54 -7.03
C ASP A 412 24.59 0.76 -8.52
N LEU A 413 24.05 1.92 -8.91
CA LEU A 413 23.88 2.26 -10.32
C LEU A 413 25.24 2.47 -11.02
N GLU A 414 26.20 3.08 -10.34
CA GLU A 414 27.57 3.24 -10.86
C GLU A 414 28.25 1.88 -11.05
N ARG A 415 28.10 0.94 -10.10
CA ARG A 415 28.56 -0.44 -10.24
C ARG A 415 27.87 -1.16 -11.40
N LEU A 416 26.54 -1.02 -11.50
CA LEU A 416 25.76 -1.62 -12.58
C LEU A 416 26.23 -1.15 -13.96
N LYS A 417 26.50 0.16 -14.13
CA LYS A 417 27.09 0.69 -15.37
C LYS A 417 28.43 0.04 -15.68
N ALA A 418 29.27 -0.19 -14.67
CA ALA A 418 30.58 -0.83 -14.86
C ALA A 418 30.47 -2.33 -15.20
N SER A 419 29.38 -3.00 -14.81
CA SER A 419 29.10 -4.40 -15.15
C SER A 419 28.59 -4.60 -16.58
N LEU A 420 28.06 -3.55 -17.23
CA LEU A 420 27.64 -3.64 -18.64
C LEU A 420 28.84 -3.98 -19.56
N PRO A 421 28.60 -4.65 -20.71
CA PRO A 421 29.66 -4.90 -21.69
C PRO A 421 30.44 -3.61 -22.04
N PRO A 422 31.78 -3.59 -22.00
CA PRO A 422 32.57 -2.36 -22.16
C PRO A 422 32.27 -1.59 -23.45
N ILE A 423 31.96 -2.31 -24.52
CA ILE A 423 31.59 -1.72 -25.80
C ILE A 423 30.21 -1.06 -25.77
N VAL A 424 29.24 -1.63 -25.05
CA VAL A 424 27.94 -1.01 -24.81
C VAL A 424 28.13 0.31 -24.05
N VAL A 425 28.97 0.31 -23.01
CA VAL A 425 29.31 1.54 -22.27
C VAL A 425 29.96 2.59 -23.19
N SER A 426 30.85 2.16 -24.09
CA SER A 426 31.55 3.04 -25.02
C SER A 426 30.59 3.67 -26.03
N ILE A 427 29.68 2.87 -26.61
CA ILE A 427 28.62 3.32 -27.51
C ILE A 427 27.70 4.35 -26.83
N MET A 428 27.34 4.10 -25.57
CA MET A 428 26.33 4.87 -24.87
C MET A 428 26.86 6.16 -24.23
N TRP A 429 28.10 6.19 -23.72
CA TRP A 429 28.65 7.35 -22.98
C TRP A 429 29.81 8.07 -23.68
N LYS A 430 30.40 7.50 -24.73
CA LYS A 430 31.63 8.03 -25.33
C LYS A 430 31.46 8.27 -26.83
N THR A 431 32.50 8.83 -27.43
CA THR A 431 32.63 8.91 -28.89
C THR A 431 33.40 7.70 -29.39
N VAL A 432 32.96 7.13 -30.49
CA VAL A 432 33.45 5.87 -31.03
C VAL A 432 34.00 6.05 -32.45
N THR A 433 34.73 5.05 -32.93
CA THR A 433 35.01 4.82 -34.34
C THR A 433 34.27 3.58 -34.82
N ILE A 434 33.94 3.55 -36.12
CA ILE A 434 33.33 2.39 -36.77
C ILE A 434 34.30 1.92 -37.85
N ALA A 435 34.85 0.73 -37.68
CA ALA A 435 35.79 0.10 -38.60
C ALA A 435 35.14 -1.09 -39.30
N ARG A 436 35.59 -1.39 -40.51
CA ARG A 436 35.19 -2.61 -41.24
C ARG A 436 35.89 -3.84 -40.64
N HIS A 437 35.21 -4.98 -40.63
CA HIS A 437 35.69 -6.27 -40.10
C HIS A 437 37.15 -6.58 -40.45
N GLU A 438 37.94 -6.94 -39.43
CA GLU A 438 39.37 -7.28 -39.51
C GLU A 438 40.27 -6.28 -40.26
N SER A 439 39.76 -5.09 -40.58
CA SER A 439 40.47 -4.06 -41.34
C SER A 439 40.78 -2.84 -40.47
N ARG A 440 41.81 -2.08 -40.84
CA ARG A 440 42.08 -0.74 -40.28
C ARG A 440 41.27 0.37 -40.96
N ILE A 441 40.27 0.00 -41.76
CA ILE A 441 39.47 0.94 -42.56
C ILE A 441 38.31 1.48 -41.72
N LEU A 442 38.32 2.79 -41.48
CA LEU A 442 37.36 3.53 -40.65
C LEU A 442 36.34 4.26 -41.51
N LEU A 443 35.08 4.32 -41.06
CA LEU A 443 34.08 5.22 -41.64
C LEU A 443 34.51 6.68 -41.48
N LYS A 444 34.36 7.47 -42.55
CA LYS A 444 34.77 8.88 -42.64
C LYS A 444 33.59 9.75 -43.08
N PHE A 445 33.20 10.65 -42.19
CA PHE A 445 32.16 11.64 -42.45
C PHE A 445 32.81 12.92 -43.00
N SER A 446 32.65 13.17 -44.31
CA SER A 446 33.38 14.24 -45.00
C SER A 446 32.69 15.62 -44.91
N ALA A 447 31.41 15.69 -45.26
CA ALA A 447 30.56 16.89 -45.17
C ALA A 447 29.08 16.49 -45.26
N VAL A 448 28.18 17.39 -44.85
CA VAL A 448 26.73 17.23 -45.08
C VAL A 448 26.43 17.29 -46.57
N GLY A 449 25.53 16.43 -47.05
CA GLY A 449 25.19 16.30 -48.47
C GLY A 449 26.23 15.55 -49.31
N ARG A 450 27.26 14.99 -48.68
CA ARG A 450 28.27 14.11 -49.32
C ARG A 450 28.14 12.68 -48.82
N ASP A 451 28.64 11.74 -49.61
CA ASP A 451 28.68 10.33 -49.24
C ASP A 451 29.64 10.07 -48.07
N VAL A 452 29.34 9.02 -47.31
CA VAL A 452 30.26 8.50 -46.29
C VAL A 452 31.33 7.67 -46.97
N GLY A 453 32.58 8.08 -46.78
CA GLY A 453 33.73 7.38 -47.33
C GLY A 453 34.47 6.57 -46.28
N PHE A 454 35.65 6.12 -46.65
CA PHE A 454 36.55 5.38 -45.79
C PHE A 454 37.87 6.12 -45.56
N SER A 455 38.52 5.85 -44.43
CA SER A 455 39.85 6.35 -44.07
C SER A 455 40.69 5.20 -43.54
N ARG A 456 41.99 5.19 -43.85
CA ARG A 456 42.95 4.20 -43.32
C ARG A 456 43.73 4.71 -42.11
N TYR A 457 43.52 5.97 -41.72
CA TYR A 457 44.13 6.60 -40.55
C TYR A 457 43.05 7.23 -39.68
N THR A 458 43.31 7.29 -38.38
CA THR A 458 42.43 7.92 -37.40
C THR A 458 42.52 9.44 -37.51
N ALA A 459 41.38 10.09 -37.72
CA ALA A 459 41.23 11.54 -37.71
C ALA A 459 39.88 11.92 -37.08
N ASP A 460 39.69 13.21 -36.78
CA ASP A 460 38.44 13.70 -36.17
C ASP A 460 37.21 13.44 -37.06
N LYS A 461 37.39 13.32 -38.38
CA LYS A 461 36.32 12.94 -39.33
C LYS A 461 35.84 11.48 -39.18
N ASN A 462 36.56 10.65 -38.41
CA ASN A 462 36.17 9.29 -38.06
C ASN A 462 35.48 9.20 -36.70
N ARG A 463 35.40 10.31 -35.95
CA ARG A 463 34.78 10.36 -34.64
C ARG A 463 33.26 10.38 -34.79
N VAL A 464 32.61 9.38 -34.20
CA VAL A 464 31.17 9.15 -34.29
C VAL A 464 30.55 9.17 -32.90
N GLU A 465 29.33 9.69 -32.81
CA GLU A 465 28.48 9.57 -31.64
C GLU A 465 27.20 8.82 -32.00
N LEU A 466 26.83 7.87 -31.15
CA LEU A 466 25.62 7.08 -31.28
C LEU A 466 24.58 7.66 -30.32
N GLU A 467 23.60 8.37 -30.86
CA GLU A 467 22.54 9.01 -30.09
C GLU A 467 21.34 8.06 -29.98
N PRO A 468 21.01 7.53 -28.80
CA PRO A 468 19.91 6.59 -28.65
C PRO A 468 18.55 7.24 -28.96
N LEU A 469 17.67 6.49 -29.61
CA LEU A 469 16.27 6.79 -29.92
C LEU A 469 15.36 5.64 -29.48
N GLU A 470 14.05 5.88 -29.43
CA GLU A 470 13.05 4.84 -29.15
C GLU A 470 13.38 4.06 -27.87
N ASP A 471 13.66 4.79 -26.79
CA ASP A 471 14.05 4.23 -25.50
C ASP A 471 15.31 3.33 -25.55
N GLY A 472 16.20 3.58 -26.51
CA GLY A 472 17.47 2.85 -26.67
C GLY A 472 17.41 1.65 -27.61
N ALA A 473 16.27 1.41 -28.28
CA ALA A 473 16.14 0.35 -29.27
C ALA A 473 16.84 0.67 -30.61
N CYS A 474 17.02 1.96 -30.91
CA CYS A 474 17.63 2.45 -32.14
C CYS A 474 18.63 3.57 -31.84
N PHE A 475 19.44 3.94 -32.83
CA PHE A 475 20.44 5.00 -32.75
C PHE A 475 20.37 5.92 -33.95
N ARG A 476 20.69 7.19 -33.75
CA ARG A 476 21.20 8.06 -34.82
C ARG A 476 22.71 8.06 -34.77
N ILE A 477 23.34 7.94 -35.93
CA ILE A 477 24.80 7.91 -36.06
C ILE A 477 25.27 9.29 -36.50
N ARG A 478 25.91 10.04 -35.61
CA ARG A 478 26.36 11.42 -35.83
C ARG A 478 27.87 11.46 -36.07
N GLY A 479 28.30 12.01 -37.20
CA GLY A 479 29.70 12.37 -37.44
C GLY A 479 30.06 13.63 -36.65
N HIS A 480 30.94 13.52 -35.66
CA HIS A 480 31.21 14.59 -34.69
C HIS A 480 31.75 15.88 -35.35
N ALA A 481 32.73 15.75 -36.25
CA ALA A 481 33.41 16.90 -36.88
C ALA A 481 32.50 17.75 -37.78
N ILE A 482 31.48 17.15 -38.39
CA ILE A 482 30.60 17.81 -39.36
C ILE A 482 29.18 18.02 -38.83
N ASN A 483 28.88 17.49 -37.63
CA ASN A 483 27.56 17.51 -37.01
C ASN A 483 26.41 17.01 -37.94
N GLY A 484 26.74 16.06 -38.81
CA GLY A 484 25.82 15.42 -39.75
C GLY A 484 25.45 14.00 -39.32
N TYR A 485 24.30 13.51 -39.77
CA TYR A 485 23.73 12.23 -39.38
C TYR A 485 23.64 11.29 -40.57
N LEU A 486 24.03 10.04 -40.36
CA LEU A 486 23.89 8.97 -41.35
C LEU A 486 22.41 8.63 -41.55
N GLY A 487 21.97 8.62 -42.80
CA GLY A 487 20.63 8.19 -43.19
C GLY A 487 20.64 7.34 -44.46
N GLU A 488 19.51 6.73 -44.74
CA GLU A 488 19.27 6.01 -45.99
C GLU A 488 18.83 6.97 -47.11
N GLY A 489 19.56 6.96 -48.23
CA GLY A 489 19.18 7.65 -49.46
C GLY A 489 18.20 6.83 -50.30
N GLY A 490 17.46 7.50 -51.19
CA GLY A 490 16.46 6.85 -52.06
C GLY A 490 17.04 5.91 -53.13
N THR A 491 18.36 5.90 -53.31
CA THR A 491 19.08 5.13 -54.35
C THR A 491 19.81 3.91 -53.81
N GLY A 492 19.60 3.54 -52.53
CA GLY A 492 20.37 2.49 -51.85
C GLY A 492 21.78 2.91 -51.41
N ALA A 493 22.15 4.18 -51.62
CA ALA A 493 23.36 4.78 -51.08
C ALA A 493 23.05 5.48 -49.74
N PRO A 494 23.95 5.41 -48.74
CA PRO A 494 23.83 6.17 -47.51
C PRO A 494 24.10 7.65 -47.75
N ILE A 495 23.35 8.50 -47.05
CA ILE A 495 23.45 9.96 -47.13
C ILE A 495 23.85 10.54 -45.77
N VAL A 496 24.41 11.76 -45.79
CA VAL A 496 24.68 12.54 -44.58
C VAL A 496 23.83 13.82 -44.59
N ALA A 497 22.97 13.98 -43.58
CA ALA A 497 22.03 15.10 -43.50
C ALA A 497 22.18 15.88 -42.17
N PRO A 498 21.72 17.14 -42.09
CA PRO A 498 21.71 17.91 -40.86
C PRO A 498 20.71 17.35 -39.83
N LYS A 499 20.80 17.82 -38.57
CA LYS A 499 19.95 17.35 -37.46
C LYS A 499 18.45 17.46 -37.75
N ALA A 500 18.02 18.55 -38.40
CA ALA A 500 16.61 18.84 -38.68
C ALA A 500 15.93 17.70 -39.44
N ASP A 501 16.62 17.10 -40.40
CA ASP A 501 16.08 16.03 -41.24
C ASP A 501 16.04 14.68 -40.51
N SER A 502 16.82 14.52 -39.43
CA SER A 502 17.01 13.24 -38.74
C SER A 502 16.00 12.94 -37.63
N LEU A 503 15.40 13.96 -37.01
CA LEU A 503 14.65 13.79 -35.76
C LEU A 503 13.33 13.04 -35.95
N SER A 504 12.57 13.36 -37.00
CA SER A 504 11.27 12.76 -37.30
C SER A 504 11.33 11.66 -38.37
N ASN A 505 12.47 11.47 -39.03
CA ASN A 505 12.58 10.63 -40.20
C ASN A 505 13.16 9.25 -39.87
N ALA A 506 12.39 8.20 -40.15
CA ALA A 506 12.77 6.83 -39.87
C ALA A 506 14.02 6.37 -40.64
N LYS A 507 14.36 7.02 -41.77
CA LYS A 507 15.56 6.74 -42.57
C LYS A 507 16.89 6.99 -41.83
N PHE A 508 16.87 7.71 -40.71
CA PHE A 508 18.05 8.01 -39.89
C PHE A 508 18.14 7.15 -38.63
N ARG A 509 17.28 6.14 -38.49
CA ARG A 509 17.22 5.26 -37.32
C ARG A 509 17.95 3.96 -37.66
N TRP A 510 18.95 3.62 -36.85
CA TRP A 510 19.81 2.47 -37.06
C TRP A 510 19.77 1.54 -35.85
N ARG A 511 19.58 0.25 -36.09
CA ARG A 511 19.73 -0.81 -35.10
C ARG A 511 21.13 -1.40 -35.20
N LEU A 512 21.77 -1.57 -34.05
CA LEU A 512 23.03 -2.29 -33.93
C LEU A 512 22.71 -3.72 -33.54
N VAL A 513 22.95 -4.66 -34.45
CA VAL A 513 22.73 -6.09 -34.21
C VAL A 513 24.07 -6.71 -33.84
N PRO A 514 24.28 -7.12 -32.58
CA PRO A 514 25.54 -7.71 -32.14
C PRO A 514 25.82 -9.02 -32.87
N VAL A 515 27.11 -9.26 -33.14
CA VAL A 515 27.63 -10.50 -33.70
C VAL A 515 28.85 -10.90 -32.88
N GLN A 516 28.97 -12.19 -32.54
CA GLN A 516 30.08 -12.73 -31.74
C GLN A 516 30.27 -11.97 -30.41
N GLY A 517 29.23 -11.87 -29.58
CA GLY A 517 29.34 -11.26 -28.23
C GLY A 517 29.79 -9.79 -28.25
N PHE A 518 29.27 -9.00 -29.20
CA PHE A 518 29.65 -7.60 -29.47
C PHE A 518 31.05 -7.35 -30.03
N GLU A 519 31.77 -8.37 -30.51
CA GLU A 519 33.02 -8.14 -31.24
C GLU A 519 32.76 -7.32 -32.51
N TYR A 520 31.64 -7.61 -33.19
CA TYR A 520 31.19 -6.90 -34.36
C TYR A 520 29.69 -6.59 -34.30
N PHE A 521 29.26 -5.70 -35.20
CA PHE A 521 27.87 -5.31 -35.35
C PHE A 521 27.46 -5.35 -36.81
N ARG A 522 26.24 -5.80 -37.10
CA ARG A 522 25.54 -5.36 -38.30
C ARG A 522 24.81 -4.07 -38.00
N VAL A 523 24.88 -3.11 -38.92
CA VAL A 523 24.19 -1.82 -38.80
C VAL A 523 22.99 -1.85 -39.74
N GLN A 524 21.79 -1.92 -39.18
CA GLN A 524 20.55 -2.10 -39.94
C GLN A 524 19.68 -0.85 -39.86
N ASN A 525 19.12 -0.39 -40.98
CA ASN A 525 18.14 0.68 -40.95
C ASN A 525 16.81 0.17 -40.36
N ALA A 526 16.25 0.90 -39.38
CA ALA A 526 15.05 0.46 -38.67
C ALA A 526 13.78 0.51 -39.53
N ALA A 527 13.75 1.35 -40.57
CA ALA A 527 12.58 1.55 -41.43
C ALA A 527 12.53 0.55 -42.59
N SER A 528 13.63 0.44 -43.34
CA SER A 528 13.70 -0.43 -44.52
C SER A 528 14.16 -1.86 -44.19
N GLY A 529 14.81 -2.06 -43.04
CA GLY A 529 15.48 -3.32 -42.70
C GLY A 529 16.79 -3.53 -43.47
N ALA A 530 17.21 -2.59 -44.32
CA ALA A 530 18.43 -2.71 -45.12
C ALA A 530 19.69 -2.66 -44.23
N ILE A 531 20.68 -3.48 -44.59
CA ILE A 531 21.95 -3.59 -43.86
C ILE A 531 23.02 -2.76 -44.56
N LEU A 532 23.77 -2.01 -43.75
CA LEU A 532 24.94 -1.25 -44.17
C LEU A 532 26.10 -2.20 -44.45
N TYR A 533 26.67 -2.11 -45.64
CA TYR A 533 27.82 -2.92 -46.04
C TYR A 533 28.79 -2.12 -46.93
N SER A 534 30.05 -2.53 -46.97
CA SER A 534 31.04 -2.00 -47.90
C SER A 534 31.00 -2.79 -49.21
N ARG A 535 31.08 -2.08 -50.34
CA ARG A 535 31.19 -2.69 -51.66
C ARG A 535 32.44 -2.17 -52.35
N VAL A 536 33.20 -3.09 -52.91
CA VAL A 536 34.22 -2.78 -53.92
C VAL A 536 33.51 -2.71 -55.28
N PRO A 537 33.61 -1.60 -56.03
CA PRO A 537 33.06 -1.51 -57.38
C PRO A 537 33.56 -2.67 -58.26
N SER A 538 32.66 -3.24 -59.07
CA SER A 538 32.92 -4.45 -59.86
C SER A 538 33.94 -4.28 -61.00
N ASP A 539 34.35 -3.05 -61.29
CA ASP A 539 35.21 -2.73 -62.44
C ASP A 539 36.71 -2.86 -62.13
N GLU A 540 37.06 -3.18 -60.88
CA GLU A 540 38.43 -3.46 -60.46
C GLU A 540 38.68 -4.98 -60.41
N THR A 541 39.29 -5.53 -61.46
CA THR A 541 39.61 -6.96 -61.58
C THR A 541 40.69 -7.44 -60.60
N SER A 542 41.35 -6.53 -59.90
CA SER A 542 42.30 -6.80 -58.82
C SER A 542 42.02 -5.87 -57.64
N TYR A 543 41.44 -6.41 -56.57
CA TYR A 543 41.27 -5.66 -55.33
C TYR A 543 42.65 -5.35 -54.73
N ASP A 544 42.98 -4.07 -54.66
CA ASP A 544 44.12 -3.57 -53.91
C ASP A 544 43.60 -2.89 -52.65
N PHE A 545 43.91 -3.48 -51.49
CA PHE A 545 43.50 -2.97 -50.19
C PHE A 545 43.87 -1.48 -49.98
N TYR A 546 44.91 -0.97 -50.64
CA TYR A 546 45.36 0.42 -50.53
C TYR A 546 44.76 1.36 -51.60
N ASN A 547 44.47 0.85 -52.80
CA ASN A 547 44.10 1.68 -53.95
C ASN A 547 42.64 1.53 -54.42
N SER A 548 41.97 0.44 -54.07
CA SER A 548 40.57 0.20 -54.44
C SER A 548 39.61 1.20 -53.78
N GLN A 549 38.74 1.80 -54.57
CA GLN A 549 37.76 2.79 -54.08
C GLN A 549 36.54 2.09 -53.46
N GLU A 550 36.61 1.82 -52.16
CA GLU A 550 35.47 1.25 -51.43
C GLU A 550 34.33 2.28 -51.26
N VAL A 551 33.10 1.81 -51.44
CA VAL A 551 31.88 2.62 -51.25
C VAL A 551 30.95 1.97 -50.23
N LEU A 552 30.28 2.79 -49.45
CA LEU A 552 29.28 2.34 -48.48
C LEU A 552 27.93 2.19 -49.18
N GLN A 553 27.24 1.08 -49.01
CA GLN A 553 25.94 0.79 -49.63
C GLN A 553 24.96 0.17 -48.63
N LEU A 554 23.68 0.14 -49.02
CA LEU A 554 22.60 -0.51 -48.29
C LEU A 554 22.00 -1.62 -49.16
N THR A 555 21.70 -2.76 -48.54
CA THR A 555 21.01 -3.86 -49.22
C THR A 555 20.08 -4.60 -48.27
N GLY A 556 18.92 -5.03 -48.77
CA GLY A 556 18.06 -6.01 -48.11
C GLY A 556 18.36 -7.46 -48.53
N ASN A 557 19.26 -7.67 -49.50
CA ASN A 557 19.58 -9.00 -50.02
C ASN A 557 20.74 -9.63 -49.23
N GLU A 558 20.40 -10.55 -48.31
CA GLU A 558 21.39 -11.23 -47.47
C GLU A 558 22.42 -12.05 -48.25
N ARG A 559 22.12 -12.46 -49.49
CA ARG A 559 23.05 -13.27 -50.30
C ARG A 559 24.35 -12.55 -50.66
N ILE A 560 24.36 -11.22 -50.60
CA ILE A 560 25.50 -10.36 -50.92
C ILE A 560 26.32 -10.04 -49.66
N LEU A 561 25.76 -10.31 -48.47
CA LEU A 561 26.38 -9.96 -47.20
C LEU A 561 27.32 -11.07 -46.73
N THR A 562 28.54 -10.68 -46.40
CA THR A 562 29.57 -11.53 -45.80
C THR A 562 30.07 -10.87 -44.52
N ALA A 563 30.78 -11.62 -43.67
CA ALA A 563 31.44 -11.05 -42.49
C ALA A 563 32.37 -9.89 -42.90
N GLN A 564 33.17 -10.08 -43.95
CA GLN A 564 34.13 -9.09 -44.42
C GLN A 564 33.52 -7.78 -44.90
N ASN A 565 32.26 -7.75 -45.36
CA ASN A 565 31.67 -6.54 -45.93
C ASN A 565 30.56 -5.91 -45.08
N SER A 566 29.95 -6.67 -44.17
CA SER A 566 28.75 -6.24 -43.43
C SER A 566 28.95 -6.17 -41.92
N TYR A 567 30.09 -6.67 -41.41
CA TYR A 567 30.42 -6.59 -39.99
C TYR A 567 31.25 -5.35 -39.71
N TRP A 568 30.84 -4.63 -38.68
CA TRP A 568 31.42 -3.37 -38.26
C TRP A 568 31.97 -3.51 -36.85
N LYS A 569 33.27 -3.25 -36.68
CA LYS A 569 33.91 -3.18 -35.37
C LYS A 569 33.75 -1.76 -34.83
N ILE A 570 33.04 -1.63 -33.72
CA ILE A 570 32.89 -0.35 -33.03
C ILE A 570 33.89 -0.32 -31.88
N THR A 571 34.65 0.76 -31.74
CA THR A 571 35.64 0.93 -30.67
C THR A 571 35.62 2.35 -30.13
N GLU A 572 36.03 2.54 -28.89
CA GLU A 572 36.20 3.88 -28.33
C GLU A 572 37.22 4.68 -29.16
N TYR A 573 36.87 5.92 -29.51
CA TYR A 573 37.81 6.81 -30.18
C TYR A 573 38.93 7.19 -29.19
N PRO A 574 40.21 6.94 -29.52
CA PRO A 574 41.31 7.23 -28.61
C PRO A 574 41.39 8.73 -28.36
N ARG A 575 41.26 9.15 -27.10
CA ARG A 575 41.61 10.52 -26.72
C ARG A 575 43.12 10.65 -26.86
N ARG A 576 43.60 11.51 -27.75
CA ARG A 576 44.99 12.00 -27.66
C ARG A 576 45.11 12.70 -26.32
N SER A 577 45.83 12.10 -25.38
CA SER A 577 46.25 12.72 -24.13
C SER A 577 47.13 13.91 -24.47
N GLY A 578 46.52 15.08 -24.63
CA GLY A 578 47.23 16.35 -24.65
C GLY A 578 47.82 16.57 -23.27
N SER A 579 49.14 16.41 -23.17
CA SER A 579 49.97 16.77 -22.03
C SER A 579 49.73 18.22 -21.60
N GLY A 580 49.24 18.39 -20.38
CA GLY A 580 49.27 19.63 -19.61
C GLY A 580 49.72 19.33 -18.18
N SER A 581 51.03 19.47 -17.95
CA SER A 581 51.75 19.59 -16.67
C SER A 581 51.61 18.49 -15.59
N SER A 582 52.63 17.63 -15.45
CA SER A 582 53.63 17.66 -14.36
C SER A 582 54.56 16.44 -14.47
N GLY A 583 55.84 16.63 -14.09
CA GLY A 583 56.99 15.92 -14.63
C GLY A 583 57.21 14.48 -14.16
N GLY A 584 58.00 13.75 -14.96
CA GLY A 584 58.47 12.40 -14.65
C GLY A 584 59.23 11.81 -15.84
N SER A 585 60.55 11.97 -15.81
CA SER A 585 61.55 11.53 -16.80
C SER A 585 61.50 10.01 -17.05
N GLY A 586 61.52 9.59 -18.31
CA GLY A 586 61.71 8.18 -18.69
C GLY A 586 61.49 7.94 -20.19
N ALA A 587 62.58 7.66 -20.90
CA ALA A 587 62.73 7.59 -22.36
C ALA A 587 61.82 6.62 -23.12
N GLY A 588 61.55 6.96 -24.39
CA GLY A 588 61.07 6.01 -25.41
C GLY A 588 60.30 6.68 -26.55
N ASP A 589 61.01 7.36 -27.44
CA ASP A 589 60.50 7.75 -28.76
C ASP A 589 59.85 6.55 -29.46
N SER A 590 58.67 6.74 -30.03
CA SER A 590 58.13 5.85 -31.05
C SER A 590 57.50 6.71 -32.13
N GLU A 591 58.39 7.06 -33.05
CA GLU A 591 58.08 7.61 -34.35
C GLU A 591 57.02 6.80 -35.09
N CYS A 592 56.36 7.52 -35.99
CA CYS A 592 55.44 7.05 -37.00
C CYS A 592 56.00 5.82 -37.76
N CYS A 593 55.63 4.60 -37.35
CA CYS A 593 55.85 3.42 -38.18
C CYS A 593 54.65 3.24 -39.11
N ILE A 594 54.85 3.63 -40.37
CA ILE A 594 54.17 3.00 -41.49
C ILE A 594 54.67 1.56 -41.53
N LEU A 595 53.75 0.59 -41.38
CA LEU A 595 53.94 -0.80 -41.79
C LEU A 595 52.89 -1.12 -42.84
#